data_AF-A0A1F9RG56-F1
#
_entry.id   AF-A0A1F9RG56-F1
#
_cell.length_a   1.000
_cell.length_b   1.000
_cell.length_c   1.000
_cell.angle_alpha   90.00
_cell.angle_beta   90.00
_cell.angle_gamma   90.00
#
_symmetry.space_group_name_H-M   'P 1'
#
loop_
_entity.id
_entity.type
_entity.pdbx_description
1 polymer ?
#
loop_
_entity_poly.entity_id
_entity_poly.type
_entity_poly.pdbx_seq_one_letter_code
_entity_poly.pdbx_strand_id
1 'polypeptide(L)'
;MNKLPQIAAAVLLSFSGLVSAAENLAITGAGLSLPSVELPAPGAPKNNHWQTLSKIKLNTAAPEMNDRLVGLLDKSFDSYTAVRELTQAGFKVQAYQSNTGGYMVFADVTGQDAADRAIGLARYYYVTEVRVGQKVYDRLFPSRNKSTYAVKMGSIKGVMNNGPVNLKINKLDWTIKGGINNYPVDLGINHEQSVITGGANASTVGLKFDWSTEEITVLGNSGPALLRYTVNWKKGLLEGQYNHSPVKVEFDLGQGYADQTIVSLKGYAAYAPVELTFNKVNGHLGGYMNHAPVDVNLVNCDIYDFLQHFFLFLK
;
A
#
# COMPACT_ATOMS: atom_id res chain seq x y z
N MET A 1 63.54 -33.85 -4.78
CA MET A 1 62.77 -34.96 -4.20
C MET A 1 61.57 -34.33 -3.47
N ASN A 2 60.42 -34.24 -4.14
CA ASN A 2 59.21 -35.07 -3.90
C ASN A 2 58.49 -34.61 -2.60
N LYS A 3 57.25 -34.08 -2.57
CA LYS A 3 56.08 -34.12 -3.46
C LYS A 3 55.11 -32.95 -3.16
N LEU A 4 54.36 -32.51 -4.17
CA LEU A 4 52.98 -31.97 -4.09
C LEU A 4 52.02 -33.08 -4.62
N PRO A 5 50.67 -33.00 -4.58
CA PRO A 5 49.69 -32.24 -3.78
C PRO A 5 48.49 -33.11 -3.27
N GLN A 6 47.50 -32.53 -2.57
CA GLN A 6 46.05 -32.90 -2.50
C GLN A 6 45.36 -31.90 -1.55
N ILE A 7 44.64 -30.86 -1.98
CA ILE A 7 43.22 -30.76 -2.44
C ILE A 7 42.20 -31.45 -1.51
N ALA A 8 41.49 -30.64 -0.69
CA ALA A 8 40.06 -30.68 -0.32
C ALA A 8 39.82 -29.56 0.74
N ALA A 9 39.22 -28.41 0.41
CA ALA A 9 37.78 -28.10 0.23
C ALA A 9 36.98 -27.89 1.54
N ALA A 10 36.07 -26.92 1.45
CA ALA A 10 35.08 -26.40 2.42
C ALA A 10 35.60 -25.32 3.42
N VAL A 11 35.35 -24.01 3.25
CA VAL A 11 34.09 -23.23 3.12
C VAL A 11 33.26 -23.26 4.41
N LEU A 12 33.42 -22.24 5.27
CA LEU A 12 32.41 -21.23 5.63
C LEU A 12 32.83 -20.47 6.90
N LEU A 13 33.00 -19.16 6.72
CA LEU A 13 33.15 -18.16 7.77
C LEU A 13 32.00 -18.26 8.76
N SER A 14 32.31 -18.74 9.97
CA SER A 14 31.53 -18.51 11.17
C SER A 14 32.35 -17.60 12.08
N PHE A 15 32.25 -16.29 11.85
CA PHE A 15 32.62 -15.33 12.89
C PHE A 15 31.34 -14.95 13.65
N SER A 16 31.24 -15.53 14.82
CA SER A 16 30.55 -14.96 15.97
C SER A 16 31.21 -13.62 16.35
N GLY A 17 30.42 -12.65 16.81
CA GLY A 17 30.97 -11.49 17.51
C GLY A 17 30.15 -10.22 17.40
N LEU A 18 29.37 -9.95 18.45
CA LEU A 18 29.31 -8.66 19.14
C LEU A 18 30.23 -7.58 18.54
N VAL A 19 29.68 -6.65 17.76
CA VAL A 19 30.34 -5.36 17.51
C VAL A 19 29.72 -4.34 18.46
N SER A 20 30.12 -4.42 19.73
CA SER A 20 29.85 -3.39 20.73
C SER A 20 30.98 -2.37 20.71
N ALA A 21 30.65 -1.12 20.36
CA ALA A 21 31.26 0.14 20.83
C ALA A 21 32.79 0.37 20.74
N ALA A 22 33.62 -0.59 20.31
CA ALA A 22 35.07 -0.46 20.32
C ALA A 22 35.66 0.12 19.01
N GLU A 23 34.91 0.11 17.90
CA GLU A 23 35.39 0.66 16.61
C GLU A 23 35.41 2.20 16.58
N ASN A 24 34.76 2.87 17.54
CA ASN A 24 34.66 4.33 17.52
C ASN A 24 35.86 5.05 18.19
N LEU A 25 36.73 4.32 18.90
CA LEU A 25 37.92 4.88 19.56
C LEU A 25 39.18 4.84 18.69
N ALA A 26 39.27 3.91 17.72
CA ALA A 26 40.41 3.84 16.81
C ALA A 26 40.37 4.92 15.71
N ILE A 27 39.17 5.43 15.36
CA ILE A 27 38.97 6.40 14.29
C ILE A 27 39.12 7.84 14.80
N THR A 28 38.75 8.11 16.05
CA THR A 28 38.87 9.45 16.68
C THR A 28 40.32 9.82 17.01
N GLY A 29 41.22 8.85 17.24
CA GLY A 29 42.65 9.10 17.47
C GLY A 29 43.46 9.49 16.22
N ALA A 30 42.90 9.30 15.01
CA ALA A 30 43.59 9.54 13.74
C ALA A 30 43.32 10.92 13.12
N GLY A 31 42.55 11.79 13.78
CA GLY A 31 42.18 13.11 13.23
C GLY A 31 41.29 13.05 11.97
N LEU A 32 40.79 11.86 11.62
CA LEU A 32 39.88 11.65 10.50
C LEU A 32 38.45 11.81 11.00
N SER A 33 37.98 13.05 11.13
CA SER A 33 36.54 13.30 11.20
C SER A 33 35.96 13.05 9.82
N LEU A 34 35.25 11.93 9.64
CA LEU A 34 34.37 11.79 8.49
C LEU A 34 33.34 12.93 8.59
N PRO A 35 33.19 13.77 7.55
CA PRO A 35 32.13 14.78 7.55
C PRO A 35 30.81 14.04 7.78
N SER A 36 29.99 14.56 8.69
CA SER A 36 28.64 14.06 8.91
C SER A 36 27.92 14.06 7.56
N VAL A 37 27.70 12.88 7.00
CA VAL A 37 26.84 12.73 5.82
C VAL A 37 25.43 13.03 6.30
N GLU A 38 25.00 14.29 6.19
CA GLU A 38 23.58 14.63 6.22
C GLU A 38 22.93 13.92 5.04
N LEU A 39 22.31 12.78 5.30
CA LEU A 39 21.39 12.17 4.35
C LEU A 39 20.21 13.15 4.20
N PRO A 40 19.95 13.72 3.01
CA PRO A 40 18.78 14.57 2.81
C PRO A 40 17.50 13.74 3.00
N ALA A 41 16.59 14.26 3.80
CA ALA A 41 15.37 13.60 4.24
C ALA A 41 14.49 13.10 3.08
N PRO A 42 13.97 11.85 3.12
CA PRO A 42 12.87 11.44 2.28
C PRO A 42 11.53 11.84 2.95
N GLY A 43 10.88 12.87 2.41
CA GLY A 43 9.46 13.16 2.64
C GLY A 43 8.77 13.33 1.28
N ALA A 44 7.56 12.86 0.99
CA ALA A 44 6.60 11.98 1.64
C ALA A 44 5.79 11.23 0.55
N PRO A 45 5.01 10.18 0.90
CA PRO A 45 3.57 10.27 0.64
C PRO A 45 2.74 9.82 1.85
N LYS A 46 1.69 10.59 2.17
CA LYS A 46 0.98 10.54 3.46
C LYS A 46 -0.54 10.45 3.32
N ASN A 47 -1.07 10.25 2.11
CA ASN A 47 -2.50 10.04 1.89
C ASN A 47 -2.80 8.63 1.35
N ASN A 48 -3.91 8.06 1.83
CA ASN A 48 -4.50 6.86 1.22
C ASN A 48 -4.92 7.15 -0.24
N HIS A 49 -5.04 6.10 -1.04
CA HIS A 49 -5.30 6.23 -2.48
C HIS A 49 -6.64 6.94 -2.77
N TRP A 50 -7.61 6.81 -1.87
CA TRP A 50 -8.93 7.45 -1.95
C TRP A 50 -8.90 8.97 -1.75
N GLN A 51 -8.15 9.48 -0.77
CA GLN A 51 -7.96 10.92 -0.59
C GLN A 51 -7.08 11.55 -1.68
N THR A 52 -6.30 10.73 -2.39
CA THR A 52 -5.44 11.19 -3.50
C THR A 52 -6.28 11.62 -4.69
N LEU A 53 -7.32 10.86 -5.06
CA LEU A 53 -8.17 11.20 -6.20
C LEU A 53 -9.08 12.40 -5.93
N SER A 54 -9.57 12.56 -4.70
CA SER A 54 -10.41 13.73 -4.34
C SER A 54 -9.68 15.07 -4.43
N LYS A 55 -8.34 15.06 -4.39
CA LYS A 55 -7.52 16.26 -4.59
C LYS A 55 -7.41 16.66 -6.05
N ILE A 56 -7.65 15.74 -7.00
CA ILE A 56 -7.50 16.03 -8.42
C ILE A 56 -8.76 16.72 -8.92
N LYS A 57 -8.61 17.94 -9.45
CA LYS A 57 -9.70 18.75 -9.99
C LYS A 57 -9.40 19.16 -11.42
N LEU A 58 -10.47 19.43 -12.17
CA LEU A 58 -10.37 20.01 -13.49
C LEU A 58 -9.80 21.43 -13.39
N ASN A 59 -8.79 21.74 -14.21
CA ASN A 59 -8.35 23.11 -14.37
C ASN A 59 -9.33 23.91 -15.22
N THR A 60 -10.30 24.58 -14.60
CA THR A 60 -11.29 25.39 -15.32
C THR A 60 -10.71 26.63 -16.00
N ALA A 61 -9.52 27.08 -15.57
CA ALA A 61 -8.87 28.27 -16.14
C ALA A 61 -8.06 27.96 -17.41
N ALA A 62 -7.60 26.72 -17.60
CA ALA A 62 -6.86 26.26 -18.78
C ALA A 62 -7.13 24.75 -19.01
N PRO A 63 -8.33 24.40 -19.49
CA PRO A 63 -8.74 23.01 -19.68
C PRO A 63 -7.91 22.26 -20.75
N GLU A 64 -7.26 22.96 -21.66
CA GLU A 64 -6.38 22.40 -22.69
C GLU A 64 -5.00 21.95 -22.18
N MET A 65 -4.66 22.30 -20.94
CA MET A 65 -3.33 22.07 -20.35
C MET A 65 -3.13 20.61 -19.92
N ASN A 66 -2.80 19.74 -20.88
CA ASN A 66 -2.64 18.30 -20.64
C ASN A 66 -1.20 17.88 -20.33
N ASP A 67 -0.21 18.68 -20.74
CA ASP A 67 1.22 18.39 -20.56
C ASP A 67 1.82 19.05 -19.31
N ARG A 68 1.00 19.75 -18.52
CA ARG A 68 1.40 20.38 -17.26
C ARG A 68 0.35 20.13 -16.18
N LEU A 69 0.81 19.86 -14.97
CA LEU A 69 -0.01 19.68 -13.78
C LEU A 69 0.23 20.83 -12.82
N VAL A 70 -0.81 21.29 -12.13
CA VAL A 70 -0.68 22.36 -11.12
C VAL A 70 -1.04 21.82 -9.75
N GLY A 71 -0.05 21.64 -8.88
CA GLY A 71 -0.27 21.30 -7.47
C GLY A 71 -0.40 22.58 -6.63
N LEU A 72 -1.50 22.75 -5.92
CA LEU A 72 -1.61 23.79 -4.89
C LEU A 72 -1.02 23.26 -3.59
N LEU A 73 -0.15 24.04 -2.97
CA LEU A 73 0.47 23.70 -1.70
C LEU A 73 -0.35 24.27 -0.53
N ASP A 74 -0.29 23.59 0.61
CA ASP A 74 -0.76 24.14 1.87
C ASP A 74 -0.07 25.49 2.14
N LYS A 75 -0.83 26.49 2.60
CA LYS A 75 -0.34 27.85 2.83
C LYS A 75 0.75 27.91 3.90
N SER A 76 0.77 26.95 4.83
CA SER A 76 1.81 26.86 5.85
C SER A 76 3.06 26.12 5.37
N PHE A 77 3.06 25.56 4.15
CA PHE A 77 4.16 24.74 3.65
C PHE A 77 5.13 25.53 2.79
N ASP A 78 6.43 25.27 3.01
CA ASP A 78 7.50 25.93 2.26
C ASP A 78 7.59 25.39 0.82
N SER A 79 7.47 26.30 -0.14
CA SER A 79 7.57 25.99 -1.56
C SER A 79 8.95 25.49 -1.99
N TYR A 80 10.02 25.94 -1.31
CA TYR A 80 11.37 25.51 -1.65
C TYR A 80 11.57 24.03 -1.28
N THR A 81 11.10 23.64 -0.10
CA THR A 81 11.07 22.24 0.33
C THR A 81 10.23 21.37 -0.60
N ALA A 82 9.02 21.82 -0.97
CA ALA A 82 8.17 21.08 -1.91
C ALA A 82 8.84 20.86 -3.28
N VAL A 83 9.46 21.89 -3.85
CA VAL A 83 10.16 21.78 -5.14
C VAL A 83 11.32 20.81 -5.06
N ARG A 84 12.12 20.86 -3.98
CA ARG A 84 13.25 19.95 -3.76
C ARG A 84 12.78 18.49 -3.72
N GLU A 85 11.78 18.18 -2.90
CA GLU A 85 11.25 16.82 -2.74
C GLU A 85 10.62 16.27 -4.03
N LEU A 86 9.81 17.08 -4.71
CA LEU A 86 9.19 16.69 -5.97
C LEU A 86 10.24 16.48 -7.08
N THR A 87 11.30 17.29 -7.09
CA THR A 87 12.41 17.12 -8.04
C THR A 87 13.18 15.83 -7.77
N GLN A 88 13.44 15.50 -6.50
CA GLN A 88 14.04 14.22 -6.11
C GLN A 88 13.18 13.01 -6.49
N ALA A 89 11.85 13.16 -6.45
CA ALA A 89 10.90 12.15 -6.93
C ALA A 89 10.77 12.07 -8.47
N GLY A 90 11.58 12.84 -9.20
CA GLY A 90 11.64 12.81 -10.66
C GLY A 90 10.59 13.67 -11.37
N PHE A 91 9.91 14.58 -10.65
CA PHE A 91 9.06 15.58 -11.28
C PHE A 91 9.87 16.80 -11.74
N LYS A 92 9.61 17.30 -12.94
CA LYS A 92 10.16 18.58 -13.42
C LYS A 92 9.27 19.71 -12.91
N VAL A 93 9.54 20.23 -11.71
CA VAL A 93 8.66 21.21 -11.04
C VAL A 93 9.25 22.60 -10.94
N GLN A 94 8.37 23.60 -10.99
CA GLN A 94 8.68 25.00 -10.69
C GLN A 94 7.63 25.57 -9.73
N ALA A 95 8.04 26.28 -8.69
CA ALA A 95 7.14 26.96 -7.77
C ALA A 95 6.76 28.35 -8.28
N TYR A 96 5.49 28.71 -8.10
CA TYR A 96 4.93 30.02 -8.38
C TYR A 96 4.11 30.49 -7.19
N GLN A 97 4.10 31.78 -6.95
CA GLN A 97 3.28 32.38 -5.91
C GLN A 97 1.84 32.52 -6.41
N SER A 98 0.87 32.11 -5.60
CA SER A 98 -0.56 32.28 -5.90
C SER A 98 -1.03 33.68 -5.55
N ASN A 99 -1.87 34.26 -6.41
CA ASN A 99 -2.54 35.55 -6.17
C ASN A 99 -3.50 35.54 -4.97
N THR A 100 -3.86 34.36 -4.46
CA THR A 100 -4.77 34.16 -3.31
C THR A 100 -4.04 33.91 -1.97
N GLY A 101 -2.72 34.08 -1.97
CA GLY A 101 -1.84 33.77 -0.83
C GLY A 101 -1.58 32.26 -0.73
N GLY A 102 -0.31 31.88 -0.83
CA GLY A 102 0.17 30.50 -0.89
C GLY A 102 1.06 30.24 -2.11
N TYR A 103 1.50 29.00 -2.27
CA TYR A 103 2.37 28.58 -3.36
C TYR A 103 1.74 27.48 -4.20
N MET A 104 2.05 27.45 -5.48
CA MET A 104 1.67 26.38 -6.39
C MET A 104 2.89 25.85 -7.12
N VAL A 105 2.88 24.57 -7.45
CA VAL A 105 3.93 23.89 -8.22
C VAL A 105 3.40 23.50 -9.58
N PHE A 106 4.13 23.87 -10.63
CA PHE A 106 3.85 23.43 -11.99
C PHE A 106 4.78 22.27 -12.30
N ALA A 107 4.22 21.08 -12.53
CA ALA A 107 4.96 19.91 -12.98
C ALA A 107 4.82 19.76 -14.50
N ASP A 108 5.94 19.78 -15.22
CA ASP A 108 5.99 19.42 -16.64
C ASP A 108 5.97 17.89 -16.77
N VAL A 109 4.95 17.40 -17.47
CA VAL A 109 4.72 15.97 -17.71
C VAL A 109 4.76 15.64 -19.21
N THR A 110 5.33 16.52 -20.04
CA THR A 110 5.52 16.29 -21.47
C THR A 110 6.24 14.96 -21.72
N GLY A 111 5.63 14.09 -22.52
CA GLY A 111 6.16 12.76 -22.84
C GLY A 111 6.01 11.72 -21.73
N GLN A 112 5.23 11.99 -20.68
CA GLN A 112 4.93 11.08 -19.58
C GLN A 112 3.43 10.81 -19.48
N ASP A 113 3.03 9.81 -18.69
CA ASP A 113 1.61 9.61 -18.40
C ASP A 113 1.10 10.66 -17.39
N ALA A 114 0.47 11.71 -17.91
CA ALA A 114 -0.06 12.82 -17.12
C ALA A 114 -1.09 12.37 -16.05
N ALA A 115 -1.82 11.27 -16.27
CA ALA A 115 -2.78 10.75 -15.30
C ALA A 115 -2.07 10.11 -14.10
N ASP A 116 -1.07 9.25 -14.35
CA ASP A 116 -0.28 8.63 -13.29
C ASP A 116 0.54 9.68 -12.53
N ARG A 117 1.09 10.67 -13.23
CA ARG A 117 1.80 11.78 -12.60
C ARG A 117 0.89 12.68 -11.76
N ALA A 118 -0.36 12.90 -12.16
CA ALA A 118 -1.34 13.61 -11.34
C ALA A 118 -1.66 12.87 -10.04
N ILE A 119 -1.82 11.54 -10.11
CA ILE A 119 -2.01 10.69 -8.93
C ILE A 119 -0.76 10.77 -8.04
N GLY A 120 0.44 10.64 -8.62
CA GLY A 120 1.70 10.75 -7.90
C GLY A 120 1.84 12.08 -7.16
N LEU A 121 1.53 13.20 -7.83
CA LEU A 121 1.58 14.54 -7.23
C LEU A 121 0.55 14.70 -6.09
N ALA A 122 -0.65 14.13 -6.24
CA ALA A 122 -1.70 14.22 -5.23
C ALA A 122 -1.43 13.39 -3.95
N ARG A 123 -0.47 12.44 -3.99
CA ARG A 123 -0.09 11.62 -2.82
C ARG A 123 0.71 12.40 -1.77
N TYR A 124 1.28 13.53 -2.14
CA TYR A 124 2.00 14.40 -1.23
C TYR A 124 1.02 15.12 -0.28
N TYR A 125 1.32 15.13 1.02
CA TYR A 125 0.41 15.67 2.03
C TYR A 125 0.23 17.17 1.92
N TYR A 126 1.31 17.89 1.61
CA TYR A 126 1.28 19.33 1.42
C TYR A 126 0.59 19.75 0.12
N VAL A 127 0.33 18.82 -0.81
CA VAL A 127 -0.46 19.11 -2.00
C VAL A 127 -1.94 19.01 -1.61
N THR A 128 -2.61 20.16 -1.53
CA THR A 128 -4.03 20.24 -1.17
C THR A 128 -4.94 19.97 -2.36
N GLU A 129 -4.50 20.30 -3.57
CA GLU A 129 -5.26 20.14 -4.81
C GLU A 129 -4.31 19.97 -6.01
N VAL A 130 -4.67 19.13 -6.97
CA VAL A 130 -3.96 18.98 -8.25
C VAL A 130 -4.91 19.33 -9.37
N ARG A 131 -4.61 20.39 -10.13
CA ARG A 131 -5.38 20.78 -11.30
C ARG A 131 -4.77 20.20 -12.56
N VAL A 132 -5.61 19.56 -13.36
CA VAL A 132 -5.22 18.90 -14.61
C VAL A 132 -6.11 19.35 -15.77
N GLY A 133 -5.59 19.30 -16.99
CA GLY A 133 -6.39 19.58 -18.19
C GLY A 133 -7.54 18.60 -18.38
N GLN A 134 -8.56 19.01 -19.14
CA GLN A 134 -9.79 18.29 -19.43
C GLN A 134 -9.54 16.87 -19.95
N LYS A 135 -8.56 16.66 -20.85
CA LYS A 135 -8.28 15.31 -21.39
C LYS A 135 -7.71 14.38 -20.31
N VAL A 136 -6.88 14.91 -19.41
CA VAL A 136 -6.32 14.16 -18.27
C VAL A 136 -7.40 13.94 -17.22
N TYR A 137 -8.21 14.96 -16.94
CA TYR A 137 -9.34 14.88 -16.02
C TYR A 137 -10.36 13.86 -16.51
N ASP A 138 -10.74 13.87 -17.79
CA ASP A 138 -11.65 12.90 -18.39
C ASP A 138 -11.04 11.51 -18.53
N ARG A 139 -9.72 11.36 -18.46
CA ARG A 139 -9.06 10.05 -18.36
C ARG A 139 -9.14 9.49 -16.95
N LEU A 140 -9.05 10.36 -15.93
CA LEU A 140 -9.15 10.02 -14.51
C LEU A 140 -10.62 9.88 -14.05
N PHE A 141 -11.49 10.76 -14.54
CA PHE A 141 -12.89 11.00 -14.17
C PHE A 141 -13.81 11.19 -15.39
N PRO A 142 -13.83 10.28 -16.38
CA PRO A 142 -14.70 10.41 -17.55
C PRO A 142 -16.17 10.62 -17.14
N SER A 143 -16.72 11.73 -17.60
CA SER A 143 -18.10 12.16 -17.39
C SER A 143 -19.06 11.09 -17.90
N ARG A 144 -19.85 10.50 -16.99
CA ARG A 144 -20.82 9.40 -17.22
C ARG A 144 -20.22 8.16 -17.91
N ASN A 145 -20.04 7.11 -17.10
CA ASN A 145 -19.59 5.75 -17.44
C ASN A 145 -18.09 5.60 -17.74
N LYS A 146 -17.40 4.83 -16.87
CA LYS A 146 -16.04 4.27 -17.02
C LYS A 146 -14.83 5.10 -16.54
N SER A 147 -14.89 5.72 -15.37
CA SER A 147 -13.63 6.06 -14.67
C SER A 147 -12.85 4.76 -14.41
N THR A 148 -11.64 4.68 -14.98
CA THR A 148 -10.58 3.67 -14.82
C THR A 148 -11.01 2.27 -14.34
N TYR A 149 -11.22 1.33 -15.28
CA TYR A 149 -11.35 -0.10 -14.95
C TYR A 149 -10.20 -0.61 -14.05
N ALA A 150 -9.00 -0.02 -14.13
CA ALA A 150 -7.88 -0.35 -13.26
C ALA A 150 -8.10 0.07 -11.80
N VAL A 151 -8.63 1.27 -11.50
CA VAL A 151 -8.82 1.73 -10.11
C VAL A 151 -10.07 1.14 -9.48
N LYS A 152 -11.01 0.68 -10.32
CA LYS A 152 -12.31 0.16 -9.91
C LYS A 152 -12.38 -1.37 -9.89
N MET A 153 -11.44 -2.04 -10.55
CA MET A 153 -11.29 -3.49 -10.51
C MET A 153 -9.93 -3.83 -9.94
N GLY A 154 -9.94 -4.27 -8.68
CA GLY A 154 -8.79 -4.89 -8.05
C GLY A 154 -8.71 -6.38 -8.39
N SER A 155 -7.52 -6.96 -8.36
CA SER A 155 -7.39 -8.43 -8.37
C SER A 155 -6.30 -8.92 -7.43
N ILE A 156 -6.55 -10.07 -6.81
CA ILE A 156 -5.59 -10.79 -5.98
C ILE A 156 -5.34 -12.13 -6.66
N LYS A 157 -4.10 -12.37 -7.10
CA LYS A 157 -3.76 -13.57 -7.89
C LYS A 157 -2.49 -14.22 -7.39
N GLY A 158 -2.48 -15.55 -7.29
CA GLY A 158 -1.28 -16.31 -6.94
C GLY A 158 -1.64 -17.56 -6.15
N VAL A 159 -0.83 -17.88 -5.15
CA VAL A 159 -1.00 -19.03 -4.27
C VAL A 159 -1.07 -18.58 -2.82
N MET A 160 -2.02 -19.13 -2.07
CA MET A 160 -2.17 -18.89 -0.63
C MET A 160 -2.68 -20.16 0.01
N ASN A 161 -2.12 -20.55 1.17
CA ASN A 161 -2.50 -21.77 1.88
C ASN A 161 -2.46 -23.04 1.01
N ASN A 162 -1.45 -23.18 0.13
CA ASN A 162 -1.31 -24.26 -0.86
C ASN A 162 -2.41 -24.33 -1.94
N GLY A 163 -3.28 -23.33 -2.04
CA GLY A 163 -4.33 -23.27 -3.06
C GLY A 163 -4.20 -22.06 -3.97
N PRO A 164 -4.72 -22.14 -5.21
CA PRO A 164 -4.75 -21.00 -6.11
C PRO A 164 -5.74 -19.95 -5.61
N VAL A 165 -5.34 -18.69 -5.70
CA VAL A 165 -6.20 -17.52 -5.46
C VAL A 165 -6.31 -16.74 -6.76
N ASN A 166 -7.54 -16.45 -7.16
CA ASN A 166 -7.84 -15.54 -8.26
C ASN A 166 -9.14 -14.80 -7.94
N LEU A 167 -9.01 -13.69 -7.23
CA LEU A 167 -10.11 -12.83 -6.86
C LEU A 167 -10.10 -11.57 -7.72
N LYS A 168 -11.30 -11.10 -8.05
CA LYS A 168 -11.58 -9.83 -8.69
C LYS A 168 -12.49 -9.04 -7.76
N ILE A 169 -12.01 -7.88 -7.32
CA ILE A 169 -12.75 -6.96 -6.47
C ILE A 169 -13.27 -5.85 -7.37
N ASN A 170 -14.58 -5.83 -7.59
CA ASN A 170 -15.25 -4.75 -8.29
C ASN A 170 -15.73 -3.71 -7.27
N LYS A 171 -15.02 -2.59 -7.21
CA LYS A 171 -15.29 -1.46 -6.32
C LYS A 171 -16.43 -0.54 -6.82
N LEU A 172 -16.98 -0.80 -8.02
CA LEU A 172 -18.20 -0.13 -8.51
C LEU A 172 -19.45 -0.83 -8.02
N ASP A 173 -19.52 -2.11 -8.34
CA ASP A 173 -20.68 -2.92 -8.03
C ASP A 173 -20.58 -3.50 -6.61
N TRP A 174 -19.47 -3.20 -5.91
CA TRP A 174 -19.15 -3.71 -4.59
C TRP A 174 -19.27 -5.22 -4.51
N THR A 175 -18.63 -5.91 -5.46
CA THR A 175 -18.62 -7.38 -5.53
C THR A 175 -17.22 -7.95 -5.50
N ILE A 176 -17.08 -9.15 -4.92
CA ILE A 176 -15.84 -9.93 -4.96
C ILE A 176 -16.14 -11.25 -5.63
N LYS A 177 -15.52 -11.48 -6.79
CA LYS A 177 -15.77 -12.68 -7.61
C LYS A 177 -14.48 -13.42 -7.94
N GLY A 178 -14.57 -14.72 -8.18
CA GLY A 178 -13.45 -15.52 -8.66
C GLY A 178 -13.36 -16.84 -7.92
N GLY A 179 -12.18 -17.18 -7.40
CA GLY A 179 -12.02 -18.40 -6.62
C GLY A 179 -10.81 -18.42 -5.69
N ILE A 180 -10.94 -19.22 -4.64
CA ILE A 180 -9.91 -19.52 -3.64
C ILE A 180 -9.93 -21.04 -3.44
N ASN A 181 -8.77 -21.69 -3.42
CA ASN A 181 -8.64 -23.13 -3.18
C ASN A 181 -9.49 -23.98 -4.15
N ASN A 182 -9.63 -23.54 -5.41
CA ASN A 182 -10.50 -24.14 -6.44
C ASN A 182 -12.01 -24.03 -6.19
N TYR A 183 -12.44 -23.30 -5.16
CA TYR A 183 -13.86 -23.04 -4.91
C TYR A 183 -14.25 -21.63 -5.36
N PRO A 184 -15.47 -21.46 -5.88
CA PRO A 184 -15.95 -20.15 -6.31
C PRO A 184 -16.12 -19.21 -5.11
N VAL A 185 -15.86 -17.93 -5.38
CA VAL A 185 -16.21 -16.81 -4.51
C VAL A 185 -17.12 -15.89 -5.32
N ASP A 186 -18.30 -15.57 -4.78
CA ASP A 186 -19.20 -14.54 -5.28
C ASP A 186 -19.84 -13.84 -4.08
N LEU A 187 -19.35 -12.65 -3.77
CA LEU A 187 -19.82 -11.82 -2.67
C LEU A 187 -20.36 -10.50 -3.21
N GLY A 188 -21.42 -10.03 -2.57
CA GLY A 188 -21.94 -8.67 -2.69
C GLY A 188 -21.76 -7.92 -1.37
N ILE A 189 -21.34 -6.66 -1.45
CA ILE A 189 -21.13 -5.77 -0.32
C ILE A 189 -22.15 -4.62 -0.48
N ASN A 190 -23.04 -4.47 0.49
CA ASN A 190 -23.99 -3.38 0.54
C ASN A 190 -23.57 -2.41 1.66
N HIS A 191 -23.03 -1.26 1.28
CA HIS A 191 -22.60 -0.22 2.22
C HIS A 191 -23.75 0.50 2.92
N GLU A 192 -24.92 0.64 2.28
CA GLU A 192 -26.09 1.28 2.89
C GLU A 192 -26.65 0.43 4.04
N GLN A 193 -26.68 -0.88 3.85
CA GLN A 193 -27.12 -1.84 4.86
C GLN A 193 -25.98 -2.32 5.76
N SER A 194 -24.74 -1.96 5.43
CA SER A 194 -23.51 -2.42 6.07
C SER A 194 -23.43 -3.95 6.20
N VAL A 195 -23.70 -4.66 5.10
CA VAL A 195 -23.70 -6.12 5.03
C VAL A 195 -22.85 -6.66 3.87
N ILE A 196 -22.27 -7.83 4.08
CA ILE A 196 -21.61 -8.65 3.05
C ILE A 196 -22.36 -9.97 2.95
N THR A 197 -22.84 -10.29 1.76
CA THR A 197 -23.61 -11.51 1.50
C THR A 197 -23.07 -12.26 0.30
N GLY A 198 -23.37 -13.55 0.19
CA GLY A 198 -23.02 -14.36 -0.98
C GLY A 198 -22.45 -15.71 -0.60
N GLY A 199 -21.43 -16.16 -1.34
CA GLY A 199 -20.73 -17.42 -1.09
C GLY A 199 -19.22 -17.31 -1.25
N ALA A 200 -18.49 -17.99 -0.38
CA ALA A 200 -17.04 -18.14 -0.46
C ALA A 200 -16.64 -19.54 0.02
N ASN A 201 -15.76 -20.20 -0.73
CA ASN A 201 -15.22 -21.52 -0.38
C ASN A 201 -16.32 -22.56 -0.05
N ALA A 202 -17.27 -22.72 -0.98
CA ALA A 202 -18.46 -23.57 -0.85
C ALA A 202 -19.38 -23.29 0.36
N SER A 203 -19.21 -22.14 1.02
CA SER A 203 -19.97 -21.73 2.20
C SER A 203 -20.75 -20.45 1.93
N THR A 204 -21.92 -20.30 2.53
CA THR A 204 -22.66 -19.03 2.52
C THR A 204 -21.96 -18.00 3.39
N VAL A 205 -21.98 -16.73 2.98
CA VAL A 205 -21.42 -15.61 3.74
C VAL A 205 -22.56 -14.67 4.09
N GLY A 206 -22.64 -14.31 5.37
CA GLY A 206 -23.60 -13.35 5.89
C GLY A 206 -22.96 -12.58 7.03
N LEU A 207 -22.34 -11.46 6.69
CA LEU A 207 -21.61 -10.59 7.61
C LEU A 207 -22.28 -9.23 7.69
N LYS A 208 -22.25 -8.64 8.87
CA LYS A 208 -22.45 -7.22 9.09
C LYS A 208 -21.10 -6.57 9.30
N PHE A 209 -20.96 -5.33 8.89
CA PHE A 209 -19.79 -4.54 9.22
C PHE A 209 -20.20 -3.19 9.78
N ASP A 210 -19.29 -2.58 10.52
CA ASP A 210 -19.35 -1.19 10.93
C ASP A 210 -18.04 -0.54 10.47
N TRP A 211 -18.14 0.55 9.72
CA TRP A 211 -17.00 1.16 9.04
C TRP A 211 -16.80 2.59 9.50
N SER A 212 -15.55 2.90 9.81
CA SER A 212 -15.07 4.27 10.03
C SER A 212 -13.71 4.46 9.35
N THR A 213 -13.23 5.71 9.35
CA THR A 213 -11.89 6.02 8.85
C THR A 213 -10.76 5.45 9.72
N GLU A 214 -11.04 5.12 10.99
CA GLU A 214 -10.04 4.64 11.94
C GLU A 214 -10.06 3.12 12.09
N GLU A 215 -11.22 2.50 11.94
CA GLU A 215 -11.40 1.06 12.08
C GLU A 215 -12.59 0.51 11.30
N ILE A 216 -12.54 -0.78 11.00
CA ILE A 216 -13.69 -1.56 10.53
C ILE A 216 -13.90 -2.75 11.46
N THR A 217 -15.14 -2.96 11.89
CA THR A 217 -15.54 -4.17 12.63
C THR A 217 -16.42 -5.02 11.73
N VAL A 218 -16.17 -6.32 11.68
CA VAL A 218 -16.92 -7.30 10.89
C VAL A 218 -17.43 -8.39 11.83
N LEU A 219 -18.71 -8.73 11.73
CA LEU A 219 -19.39 -9.71 12.56
C LEU A 219 -20.40 -10.51 11.73
N GLY A 220 -20.40 -11.83 11.85
CA GLY A 220 -21.46 -12.68 11.29
C GLY A 220 -20.96 -14.10 11.03
N ASN A 221 -21.49 -14.74 9.99
CA ASN A 221 -21.16 -16.12 9.66
C ASN A 221 -20.50 -16.24 8.28
N SER A 222 -19.50 -17.13 8.19
CA SER A 222 -18.90 -17.62 6.94
C SER A 222 -19.03 -19.14 6.90
N GLY A 223 -20.20 -19.61 6.45
CA GLY A 223 -20.67 -20.98 6.60
C GLY A 223 -21.12 -21.26 8.04
N PRO A 224 -20.73 -22.39 8.65
CA PRO A 224 -21.04 -22.67 10.04
C PRO A 224 -20.15 -21.89 11.03
N ALA A 225 -19.12 -21.20 10.55
CA ALA A 225 -18.15 -20.51 11.39
C ALA A 225 -18.62 -19.10 11.74
N LEU A 226 -18.74 -18.83 13.05
CA LEU A 226 -18.91 -17.48 13.59
C LEU A 226 -17.61 -16.69 13.42
N LEU A 227 -17.71 -15.49 12.87
CA LEU A 227 -16.61 -14.59 12.60
C LEU A 227 -16.88 -13.25 13.29
N ARG A 228 -15.89 -12.76 14.02
CA ARG A 228 -15.87 -11.41 14.57
C ARG A 228 -14.45 -10.89 14.55
N TYR A 229 -14.16 -9.80 13.85
CA TYR A 229 -12.87 -9.13 13.97
C TYR A 229 -12.98 -7.64 13.75
N THR A 230 -12.02 -6.91 14.27
CA THR A 230 -11.84 -5.48 14.07
C THR A 230 -10.48 -5.26 13.45
N VAL A 231 -10.41 -4.38 12.45
CA VAL A 231 -9.17 -3.88 11.89
C VAL A 231 -9.06 -2.42 12.27
N ASN A 232 -8.10 -2.09 13.12
CA ASN A 232 -7.81 -0.73 13.56
C ASN A 232 -6.57 -0.21 12.81
N TRP A 233 -6.79 0.73 11.90
CA TRP A 233 -5.75 1.24 11.00
C TRP A 233 -4.71 2.09 11.72
N LYS A 234 -5.12 2.79 12.78
CA LYS A 234 -4.25 3.68 13.57
C LYS A 234 -3.32 2.89 14.49
N LYS A 235 -3.83 1.81 15.08
CA LYS A 235 -3.05 0.89 15.92
C LYS A 235 -2.20 -0.08 15.09
N GLY A 236 -2.51 -0.26 13.81
CA GLY A 236 -1.85 -1.28 13.01
C GLY A 236 -2.21 -2.69 13.48
N LEU A 237 -3.49 -2.94 13.79
CA LEU A 237 -3.91 -4.18 14.43
C LEU A 237 -5.22 -4.69 13.86
N LEU A 238 -5.23 -5.96 13.45
CA LEU A 238 -6.42 -6.76 13.21
C LEU A 238 -6.54 -7.73 14.39
N GLU A 239 -7.67 -7.77 15.07
CA GLU A 239 -7.90 -8.71 16.16
C GLU A 239 -9.35 -9.19 16.22
N GLY A 240 -9.55 -10.42 16.69
CA GLY A 240 -10.86 -11.04 16.72
C GLY A 240 -10.84 -12.54 16.92
N GLN A 241 -11.89 -13.18 16.44
CA GLN A 241 -12.15 -14.61 16.53
C GLN A 241 -12.78 -15.13 15.24
N TYR A 242 -12.38 -16.34 14.87
CA TYR A 242 -12.99 -17.13 13.82
C TYR A 242 -13.22 -18.55 14.35
N ASN A 243 -14.49 -18.96 14.39
CA ASN A 243 -14.92 -20.25 14.94
C ASN A 243 -14.31 -20.55 16.32
N HIS A 244 -14.45 -19.61 17.27
CA HIS A 244 -13.86 -19.66 18.62
C HIS A 244 -12.33 -19.65 18.69
N SER A 245 -11.64 -19.60 17.55
CA SER A 245 -10.19 -19.54 17.49
C SER A 245 -9.75 -18.07 17.33
N PRO A 246 -8.73 -17.62 18.07
CA PRO A 246 -8.35 -16.21 18.05
C PRO A 246 -7.64 -15.88 16.74
N VAL A 247 -7.85 -14.66 16.28
CA VAL A 247 -7.18 -14.07 15.12
C VAL A 247 -6.55 -12.77 15.59
N LYS A 248 -5.26 -12.59 15.34
CA LYS A 248 -4.53 -11.36 15.64
C LYS A 248 -3.46 -11.15 14.58
N VAL A 249 -3.45 -10.02 13.91
CA VAL A 249 -2.40 -9.65 12.95
C VAL A 249 -2.02 -8.20 13.23
N GLU A 250 -0.80 -8.01 13.68
CA GLU A 250 -0.15 -6.70 13.79
C GLU A 250 0.45 -6.34 12.44
N PHE A 251 0.27 -5.11 12.02
CA PHE A 251 0.79 -4.62 10.76
C PHE A 251 1.29 -3.18 10.92
N ASP A 252 2.52 -2.93 10.49
CA ASP A 252 3.06 -1.58 10.44
C ASP A 252 2.86 -1.04 9.03
N LEU A 253 1.84 -0.19 8.88
CA LEU A 253 1.60 0.50 7.61
C LEU A 253 2.68 1.54 7.30
N GLY A 254 3.60 1.81 8.21
CA GLY A 254 4.63 2.83 8.07
C GLY A 254 4.03 4.20 7.88
N GLN A 255 2.86 4.45 8.47
CA GLN A 255 2.15 5.72 8.32
C GLN A 255 3.04 6.84 8.88
N GLY A 256 3.79 7.51 8.00
CA GLY A 256 4.70 8.60 8.37
C GLY A 256 6.12 8.48 7.84
N TYR A 257 6.57 7.29 7.39
CA TYR A 257 7.93 7.08 6.86
C TYR A 257 7.88 6.83 5.35
N ALA A 258 8.50 7.72 4.57
CA ALA A 258 8.53 7.67 3.10
C ALA A 258 9.22 6.39 2.55
N ASP A 259 10.02 5.72 3.39
CA ASP A 259 10.87 4.59 2.98
C ASP A 259 10.26 3.21 3.26
N GLN A 260 9.12 3.14 3.95
CA GLN A 260 8.45 1.85 4.17
C GLN A 260 7.59 1.46 2.97
N THR A 261 8.30 1.08 1.91
CA THR A 261 7.77 0.35 0.74
C THR A 261 7.30 -1.05 1.10
N ILE A 262 7.77 -1.57 2.23
CA ILE A 262 7.46 -2.89 2.76
C ILE A 262 6.60 -2.75 4.01
N VAL A 263 5.46 -3.43 4.05
CA VAL A 263 4.61 -3.62 5.23
C VAL A 263 4.82 -5.04 5.74
N SER A 264 5.19 -5.17 7.01
CA SER A 264 5.22 -6.49 7.67
C SER A 264 3.89 -6.73 8.37
N LEU A 265 3.34 -7.92 8.20
CA LEU A 265 2.16 -8.41 8.91
C LEU A 265 2.56 -9.63 9.72
N LYS A 266 2.36 -9.58 11.04
CA LYS A 266 2.77 -10.64 11.97
C LYS A 266 1.67 -10.96 12.96
N GLY A 267 1.51 -12.24 13.28
CA GLY A 267 0.60 -12.68 14.33
C GLY A 267 0.14 -14.10 14.12
N TYR A 268 -1.14 -14.35 14.33
CA TYR A 268 -1.74 -15.67 14.21
C TYR A 268 -3.19 -15.61 13.71
N ALA A 269 -3.59 -16.65 12.98
CA ALA A 269 -4.95 -16.91 12.57
C ALA A 269 -5.29 -18.35 12.99
N ALA A 270 -6.31 -18.51 13.83
CA ALA A 270 -6.72 -19.82 14.35
C ALA A 270 -5.56 -20.65 14.95
N TYR A 271 -4.73 -20.01 15.78
CA TYR A 271 -3.51 -20.56 16.40
C TYR A 271 -2.36 -20.87 15.45
N ALA A 272 -2.53 -20.70 14.14
CA ALA A 272 -1.45 -20.85 13.17
C ALA A 272 -0.76 -19.50 12.91
N PRO A 273 0.57 -19.48 12.67
CA PRO A 273 1.30 -18.23 12.48
C PRO A 273 0.92 -17.53 11.17
N VAL A 274 0.97 -16.20 11.23
CA VAL A 274 0.87 -15.29 10.08
C VAL A 274 2.16 -14.48 10.04
N GLU A 275 2.91 -14.60 8.97
CA GLU A 275 4.13 -13.83 8.70
C GLU A 275 4.14 -13.44 7.23
N LEU A 276 3.61 -12.26 6.92
CA LEU A 276 3.50 -11.76 5.56
C LEU A 276 4.29 -10.47 5.37
N THR A 277 4.74 -10.26 4.14
CA THR A 277 5.48 -9.08 3.71
C THR A 277 4.79 -8.56 2.46
N PHE A 278 4.24 -7.35 2.54
CA PHE A 278 3.61 -6.67 1.42
C PHE A 278 4.50 -5.57 0.87
N ASN A 279 4.78 -5.60 -0.42
CA ASN A 279 5.50 -4.57 -1.13
C ASN A 279 4.51 -3.64 -1.84
N LYS A 280 4.43 -2.39 -1.36
CA LYS A 280 3.54 -1.34 -1.87
C LYS A 280 3.87 -0.91 -3.30
N VAL A 281 5.09 -1.16 -3.78
CA VAL A 281 5.56 -0.72 -5.11
C VAL A 281 5.03 -1.65 -6.20
N ASN A 282 5.17 -2.96 -6.01
CA ASN A 282 4.77 -3.96 -7.01
C ASN A 282 3.47 -4.71 -6.64
N GLY A 283 2.91 -4.47 -5.45
CA GLY A 283 1.69 -5.13 -4.97
C GLY A 283 1.91 -6.58 -4.55
N HIS A 284 3.16 -7.04 -4.43
CA HIS A 284 3.47 -8.42 -4.04
C HIS A 284 3.24 -8.62 -2.54
N LEU A 285 2.54 -9.69 -2.18
CA LEU A 285 2.35 -10.16 -0.80
C LEU A 285 2.92 -11.58 -0.71
N GLY A 286 4.04 -11.71 -0.01
CA GLY A 286 4.75 -12.96 0.19
C GLY A 286 4.85 -13.36 1.66
N GLY A 287 5.21 -14.62 1.94
CA GLY A 287 5.52 -15.11 3.29
C GLY A 287 4.80 -16.41 3.61
N TYR A 288 4.29 -16.54 4.82
CA TYR A 288 3.57 -17.72 5.29
C TYR A 288 2.32 -17.35 6.08
N MET A 289 1.28 -18.15 5.91
CA MET A 289 0.04 -18.11 6.68
C MET A 289 -0.46 -19.53 6.84
N ASN A 290 -0.98 -19.88 8.02
CA ASN A 290 -1.50 -21.22 8.28
C ASN A 290 -0.47 -22.34 7.99
N HIS A 291 0.81 -22.12 8.32
CA HIS A 291 1.94 -23.01 8.01
C HIS A 291 2.17 -23.30 6.51
N ALA A 292 1.60 -22.50 5.63
CA ALA A 292 1.69 -22.66 4.19
C ALA A 292 2.19 -21.37 3.52
N PRO A 293 2.88 -21.49 2.38
CA PRO A 293 3.41 -20.33 1.68
C PRO A 293 2.28 -19.46 1.14
N VAL A 294 2.56 -18.15 1.13
CA VAL A 294 1.77 -17.12 0.47
C VAL A 294 2.65 -16.46 -0.57
N ASP A 295 2.15 -16.39 -1.79
CA ASP A 295 2.75 -15.70 -2.92
C ASP A 295 1.63 -15.18 -3.82
N VAL A 296 1.16 -13.96 -3.54
CA VAL A 296 0.08 -13.33 -4.30
C VAL A 296 0.45 -11.93 -4.75
N ASN A 297 -0.10 -11.52 -5.88
CA ASN A 297 0.00 -10.18 -6.41
C ASN A 297 -1.34 -9.46 -6.30
N LEU A 298 -1.32 -8.31 -5.63
CA LEU A 298 -2.42 -7.37 -5.49
C LEU A 298 -2.29 -6.33 -6.62
N VAL A 299 -3.08 -6.51 -7.67
CA VAL A 299 -3.11 -5.59 -8.81
C VAL A 299 -4.26 -4.61 -8.59
N ASN A 300 -3.93 -3.32 -8.45
CA ASN A 300 -4.88 -2.26 -8.11
C ASN A 300 -5.67 -2.48 -6.80
N CYS A 301 -5.13 -3.32 -5.93
CA CYS A 301 -5.55 -3.48 -4.54
C CYS A 301 -4.44 -2.95 -3.63
N ASP A 302 -4.80 -2.54 -2.43
CA ASP A 302 -3.84 -2.26 -1.37
C ASP A 302 -4.00 -3.25 -0.20
N ILE A 303 -3.17 -3.06 0.83
CA ILE A 303 -3.23 -3.91 2.03
C ILE A 303 -4.54 -3.72 2.81
N TYR A 304 -5.24 -2.58 2.64
CA TYR A 304 -6.54 -2.37 3.27
C TYR A 304 -7.59 -3.27 2.64
N ASP A 305 -7.61 -3.38 1.30
CA ASP A 305 -8.51 -4.29 0.58
C ASP A 305 -8.32 -5.75 1.04
N PHE A 306 -7.06 -6.15 1.29
CA PHE A 306 -6.73 -7.48 1.81
C PHE A 306 -7.19 -7.68 3.26
N LEU A 307 -6.82 -6.77 4.17
CA LEU A 307 -7.13 -6.86 5.60
C LEU A 307 -8.64 -6.72 5.88
N GLN A 308 -9.34 -5.89 5.13
CA GLN A 308 -10.79 -5.73 5.25
C GLN A 308 -11.53 -7.05 4.94
N HIS A 309 -10.99 -7.87 4.04
CA HIS A 309 -11.58 -9.14 3.63
C HIS A 309 -10.76 -10.34 4.11
N PHE A 310 -10.00 -10.18 5.20
CA PHE A 310 -9.09 -11.20 5.72
C PHE A 310 -9.76 -12.55 5.96
N PHE A 311 -11.07 -12.54 6.27
CA PHE A 311 -11.88 -13.74 6.45
C PHE A 311 -11.92 -14.70 5.26
N LEU A 312 -11.67 -14.21 4.04
CA LEU A 312 -11.59 -15.03 2.84
C LEU A 312 -10.41 -16.01 2.87
N PHE A 313 -9.41 -15.72 3.69
CA PHE A 313 -8.13 -16.43 3.72
C PHE A 313 -7.87 -17.19 5.02
N LEU A 314 -8.84 -17.20 5.94
CA LEU A 314 -8.77 -17.92 7.22
C LEU A 314 -9.02 -19.43 7.10
N LYS A 315 -9.34 -19.93 5.90
CA LYS A 315 -9.66 -21.34 5.61
C LYS A 315 -8.52 -22.05 4.88
#